data_AF-A0A6L5F8J4-F1
#
_entry.id   AF-A0A6L5F8J4-F1
#
_cell.length_a   1.000
_cell.length_b   1.000
_cell.length_c   1.000
_cell.angle_alpha   90.00
_cell.angle_beta   90.00
_cell.angle_gamma   90.00
#
_symmetry.space_group_name_H-M   'P 1'
#
loop_
_entity.id
_entity.type
_entity.pdbx_description
1 polymer ?
#
loop_
_entity_poly.entity_id
_entity_poly.type
_entity_poly.pdbx_seq_one_letter_code
_entity_poly.pdbx_strand_id
1 'polypeptide(L)'
;MSRLEFARLFAAVAALSLFLASLIHFGYLVEGYDDRGAAVPEAVIGAVMVVGLALSWVSPPWGHRALIGGLVFGLAGSILGLVLVFIGVGPQTTPDIVYHVLLVTALVVGLFVAATSGTGPSSD
;
A
#
# COMPACT_ATOMS: atom_id res chain seq x y z
N MET A 1 -9.39 9.31 -16.86
CA MET A 1 -9.40 8.74 -15.49
C MET A 1 -9.45 9.92 -14.51
N SER A 2 -10.43 9.95 -13.60
CA SER A 2 -10.53 10.98 -12.56
C SER A 2 -9.40 10.85 -11.53
N ARG A 3 -9.12 11.90 -10.74
CA ARG A 3 -8.13 11.82 -9.65
C ARG A 3 -8.45 10.68 -8.67
N LEU A 4 -9.73 10.49 -8.35
CA LEU A 4 -10.17 9.41 -7.48
C LEU A 4 -9.92 8.03 -8.08
N GLU A 5 -10.20 7.84 -9.37
CA GLU A 5 -9.88 6.59 -10.09
C GLU A 5 -8.37 6.31 -10.12
N PHE A 6 -7.56 7.36 -10.29
CA PHE A 6 -6.11 7.24 -10.27
C PHE A 6 -5.59 6.84 -8.88
N ALA A 7 -6.15 7.42 -7.81
CA ALA A 7 -5.84 7.02 -6.44
C ALA A 7 -6.26 5.56 -6.14
N ARG A 8 -7.43 5.13 -6.64
CA ARG A 8 -7.87 3.73 -6.56
C ARG A 8 -6.92 2.78 -7.27
N LEU A 9 -6.40 3.17 -8.44
CA LEU A 9 -5.40 2.39 -9.18
C LEU A 9 -4.12 2.20 -8.37
N PHE A 10 -3.59 3.27 -7.76
CA PHE A 10 -2.42 3.17 -6.88
C PHE A 10 -2.67 2.23 -5.70
N ALA A 11 -3.83 2.37 -5.03
CA ALA A 11 -4.20 1.49 -3.93
C ALA A 11 -4.31 0.02 -4.39
N ALA A 12 -4.89 -0.24 -5.55
CA ALA A 12 -5.03 -1.58 -6.11
C ALA A 12 -3.67 -2.22 -6.45
N VAL A 13 -2.80 -1.48 -7.14
CA VAL A 13 -1.46 -1.95 -7.51
C VAL A 13 -0.60 -2.20 -6.27
N ALA A 14 -0.62 -1.28 -5.30
CA ALA A 14 0.13 -1.43 -4.06
C ALA A 14 -0.36 -2.64 -3.25
N ALA A 15 -1.68 -2.79 -3.06
CA ALA A 15 -2.25 -3.91 -2.33
C ALA A 15 -1.93 -5.26 -3.01
N LEU A 16 -2.07 -5.34 -4.33
CA LEU A 16 -1.69 -6.54 -5.09
C LEU A 16 -0.21 -6.85 -4.93
N SER A 17 0.65 -5.84 -5.04
CA SER A 17 2.10 -6.03 -4.90
C SER A 17 2.49 -6.54 -3.50
N LEU A 18 1.81 -6.07 -2.44
CA LEU A 18 2.02 -6.54 -1.07
C LEU A 18 1.60 -8.00 -0.89
N PHE A 19 0.51 -8.43 -1.54
CA PHE A 19 0.16 -9.86 -1.53
C PHE A 19 1.18 -10.71 -2.29
N LEU A 20 1.71 -10.23 -3.41
CA LEU A 20 2.77 -10.93 -4.13
C LEU A 20 4.05 -11.03 -3.30
N ALA A 21 4.47 -9.94 -2.65
CA ALA A 21 5.61 -9.93 -1.72
C ALA A 21 5.39 -10.92 -0.56
N SER A 22 4.20 -10.90 0.05
CA SER A 22 3.84 -11.81 1.13
C SER A 22 3.93 -13.28 0.68
N LEU A 23 3.43 -13.61 -0.51
CA LEU A 23 3.52 -14.95 -1.08
C LEU A 23 4.96 -15.38 -1.40
N ILE A 24 5.82 -14.45 -1.82
CA ILE A 24 7.26 -14.68 -1.98
C ILE A 24 7.88 -15.03 -0.63
N HIS A 25 7.62 -14.24 0.40
CA HIS A 25 8.17 -14.45 1.74
C HIS A 25 7.57 -15.66 2.48
N PHE A 26 6.39 -16.15 2.08
CA PHE A 26 5.89 -17.45 2.52
C PHE A 26 6.52 -18.63 1.80
N GLY A 27 7.28 -18.40 0.72
CA GLY A 27 7.92 -19.44 -0.07
C GLY A 27 7.05 -20.06 -1.15
N TYR A 28 5.92 -19.43 -1.49
CA TYR A 28 5.01 -19.98 -2.50
C TYR A 28 5.39 -19.62 -3.94
N LEU A 29 6.20 -18.57 -4.14
CA LEU A 29 6.49 -18.04 -5.48
C LEU A 29 7.97 -18.09 -5.87
N VAL A 30 8.88 -17.79 -4.94
CA VAL A 30 10.32 -17.73 -5.20
C VAL A 30 11.06 -18.37 -4.04
N GLU A 31 11.81 -19.45 -4.32
CA GLU A 31 12.61 -20.15 -3.32
C GLU A 31 13.79 -19.29 -2.84
N GLY A 32 14.17 -19.43 -1.56
CA GLY A 32 15.33 -18.75 -0.99
C GLY A 32 15.08 -17.32 -0.51
N TYR A 33 13.82 -16.85 -0.55
CA TYR A 33 13.37 -15.55 -0.03
C TYR A 33 12.41 -15.68 1.16
N ASP A 34 12.34 -16.86 1.76
CA ASP A 34 11.41 -17.17 2.85
C ASP A 34 11.68 -16.30 4.10
N ASP A 35 10.70 -15.50 4.51
CA ASP A 35 10.73 -14.73 5.75
C ASP A 35 9.31 -14.53 6.29
N ARG A 36 8.90 -15.38 7.23
CA ARG A 36 7.57 -15.26 7.87
C ARG A 36 7.39 -13.96 8.66
N GLY A 37 8.48 -13.35 9.11
CA GLY A 37 8.48 -12.06 9.80
C GLY A 37 8.06 -10.92 8.87
N ALA A 38 8.43 -10.98 7.59
CA ALA A 38 7.96 -10.04 6.56
C ALA A 38 6.60 -10.44 5.98
N ALA A 39 6.38 -11.74 5.75
CA ALA A 39 5.20 -12.24 5.04
C ALA A 39 3.86 -11.85 5.70
N VAL A 40 3.77 -11.96 7.03
CA VAL A 40 2.51 -11.68 7.75
C VAL A 40 2.17 -10.20 7.75
N PRO A 41 3.07 -9.27 8.14
CA PRO A 41 2.80 -7.84 8.04
C PRO A 41 2.36 -7.39 6.65
N GLU A 42 3.03 -7.85 5.59
CA GLU A 42 2.69 -7.46 4.22
C GLU A 42 1.29 -7.90 3.81
N ALA A 43 0.90 -9.14 4.14
CA ALA A 43 -0.47 -9.62 3.92
C ALA A 43 -1.51 -8.81 4.69
N VAL A 44 -1.23 -8.46 5.95
CA VAL A 44 -2.13 -7.63 6.77
C VAL A 44 -2.27 -6.24 6.17
N ILE A 45 -1.17 -5.61 5.76
CA ILE A 45 -1.19 -4.28 5.11
C ILE A 45 -1.98 -4.36 3.80
N GLY A 46 -1.68 -5.34 2.95
CA GLY A 46 -2.41 -5.57 1.69
C GLY A 46 -3.91 -5.75 1.91
N ALA A 47 -4.32 -6.52 2.93
CA ALA A 47 -5.72 -6.71 3.27
C ALA A 47 -6.41 -5.43 3.73
N VAL A 48 -5.77 -4.64 4.61
CA VAL A 48 -6.32 -3.34 5.05
C VAL A 48 -6.45 -2.37 3.87
N MET A 49 -5.48 -2.36 2.96
CA MET A 49 -5.56 -1.57 1.74
C MET A 49 -6.71 -2.01 0.83
N VAL A 50 -6.94 -3.32 0.65
CA VAL A 50 -8.08 -3.84 -0.10
C VAL A 50 -9.40 -3.41 0.54
N VAL A 51 -9.52 -3.44 1.86
CA VAL A 51 -10.72 -2.96 2.56
C VAL A 51 -10.94 -1.47 2.29
N GLY A 52 -9.90 -0.64 2.43
CA GLY A 52 -10.00 0.80 2.13
C GLY A 52 -10.36 1.07 0.66
N LEU A 53 -9.78 0.30 -0.26
CA LEU A 53 -10.09 0.35 -1.69
C LEU A 53 -11.54 -0.05 -1.95
N ALA A 54 -12.01 -1.20 -1.44
CA ALA A 54 -13.38 -1.68 -1.61
C ALA A 54 -14.41 -0.70 -1.05
N LEU A 55 -14.16 -0.13 0.12
CA LEU A 55 -15.02 0.90 0.72
C LEU A 55 -15.00 2.21 -0.06
N SER A 56 -14.00 2.45 -0.92
CA SER A 56 -13.93 3.67 -1.71
C SER A 56 -15.08 3.85 -2.71
N TRP A 57 -15.76 2.76 -3.08
CA TRP A 57 -16.95 2.81 -3.94
C TRP A 57 -18.26 3.11 -3.19
N VAL A 58 -18.22 3.21 -1.85
CA VAL A 58 -19.34 3.69 -1.04
C VAL A 58 -19.53 5.20 -1.22
N SER A 59 -20.72 5.72 -0.90
CA SER A 59 -21.06 7.14 -1.06
C SER A 59 -20.08 8.09 -0.35
N PRO A 60 -19.78 9.26 -0.95
CA PRO A 60 -19.08 10.34 -0.26
C PRO A 60 -19.82 10.78 1.02
N PRO A 61 -19.10 11.29 2.04
CA PRO A 61 -17.65 11.46 2.12
C PRO A 61 -16.90 10.21 2.60
N TRP A 62 -17.63 9.17 3.05
CA TRP A 62 -17.07 8.02 3.74
C TRP A 62 -16.18 7.16 2.85
N GLY A 63 -16.58 6.90 1.59
CA GLY A 63 -15.74 6.15 0.66
C GLY A 63 -14.39 6.82 0.38
N HIS A 64 -14.40 8.14 0.20
CA HIS A 64 -13.15 8.90 0.01
C HIS A 64 -12.23 8.79 1.24
N ARG A 65 -12.79 8.95 2.45
CA ARG A 65 -12.02 8.82 3.71
C ARG A 65 -11.46 7.40 3.89
N ALA A 66 -12.22 6.37 3.52
CA ALA A 66 -11.76 4.99 3.60
C ALA A 66 -10.56 4.72 2.67
N LEU A 67 -10.58 5.26 1.45
CA LEU A 67 -9.46 5.17 0.52
C LEU A 67 -8.20 5.83 1.07
N ILE A 68 -8.34 7.06 1.59
CA ILE A 68 -7.23 7.77 2.25
C ILE A 68 -6.71 6.96 3.44
N GLY A 69 -7.60 6.44 4.29
CA GLY A 69 -7.22 5.62 5.44
C GLY A 69 -6.42 4.38 5.04
N GLY A 70 -6.84 3.68 3.99
CA GLY A 70 -6.10 2.55 3.43
C GLY A 70 -4.72 2.94 2.90
N LEU A 71 -4.62 4.04 2.14
CA LEU A 71 -3.34 4.54 1.62
C LEU A 71 -2.38 5.00 2.73
N VAL A 72 -2.89 5.66 3.78
CA VAL A 72 -2.11 6.07 4.95
C VAL A 72 -1.62 4.85 5.73
N PHE A 73 -2.48 3.86 5.94
CA PHE A 73 -2.09 2.61 6.60
C PHE A 73 -1.02 1.86 5.81
N GLY A 74 -1.22 1.74 4.49
CA GLY A 74 -0.22 1.21 3.56
C GLY A 74 1.11 1.92 3.70
N LEU A 75 1.11 3.26 3.61
CA LEU A 75 2.32 4.06 3.68
C LEU A 75 3.05 3.91 5.02
N ALA A 76 2.33 3.97 6.13
CA ALA A 76 2.90 3.80 7.47
C ALA A 76 3.51 2.39 7.64
N GLY A 77 2.79 1.36 7.19
CA GLY A 77 3.27 -0.03 7.23
C GLY A 77 4.52 -0.24 6.38
N SER A 78 4.54 0.28 5.14
CA SER A 78 5.69 0.16 4.24
C SER A 78 6.90 0.97 4.70
N ILE A 79 6.70 2.15 5.30
CA ILE A 79 7.80 2.90 5.94
C ILE A 79 8.37 2.10 7.10
N LEU A 80 7.52 1.51 7.94
CA LEU A 80 7.97 0.67 9.05
C LEU A 80 8.75 -0.55 8.52
N GLY A 81 8.25 -1.25 7.50
CA GLY A 81 8.97 -2.34 6.84
C GLY A 81 10.34 -1.92 6.32
N LEU A 82 10.42 -0.79 5.62
CA LEU A 82 11.68 -0.24 5.11
C LEU A 82 12.67 0.10 6.25
N VAL A 83 12.19 0.66 7.36
CA VAL A 83 13.03 0.90 8.54
C VAL A 83 13.56 -0.41 9.12
N LEU A 84 12.71 -1.43 9.25
CA LEU A 84 13.11 -2.76 9.75
C LEU A 84 14.17 -3.42 8.86
N VAL A 85 14.07 -3.26 7.55
CA VAL A 85 15.09 -3.70 6.58
C VAL A 85 16.42 -2.97 6.82
N PHE A 86 16.39 -1.64 6.97
CA PHE A 86 17.63 -0.87 7.18
C PHE A 86 18.34 -1.16 8.50
N ILE A 87 17.60 -1.52 9.56
CA ILE A 87 18.20 -1.89 10.86
C ILE A 87 18.53 -3.38 10.97
N GLY A 88 18.32 -4.18 9.91
CA GLY A 88 18.70 -5.59 9.85
C GLY A 88 17.76 -6.56 10.54
N VAL A 89 16.52 -6.16 10.77
CA VAL A 89 15.46 -7.05 11.31
C VAL A 89 14.73 -7.77 10.16
N GLY A 90 14.53 -7.11 9.02
CA GLY A 90 13.91 -7.69 7.83
C GLY A 90 14.92 -8.17 6.77
N PRO A 91 14.44 -8.76 5.66
CA PRO A 91 15.28 -9.23 4.55
C PRO A 91 16.13 -8.10 3.97
N GLN A 92 17.45 -8.17 4.10
CA GLN A 92 18.36 -7.12 3.59
C GLN A 92 18.80 -7.38 2.13
N THR A 93 17.93 -7.94 1.32
CA THR A 93 18.26 -8.24 -0.08
C THR A 93 18.07 -6.99 -0.94
N THR A 94 18.88 -6.83 -2.00
CA THR A 94 18.73 -5.70 -2.93
C THR A 94 17.32 -5.61 -3.53
N PRO A 95 16.67 -6.71 -3.97
CA PRO A 95 15.30 -6.67 -4.45
C PRO A 95 14.30 -6.15 -3.42
N ASP A 96 14.47 -6.53 -2.15
CA ASP A 96 13.56 -6.13 -1.07
C ASP A 96 13.61 -4.62 -0.79
N ILE A 97 14.83 -4.07 -0.71
CA ILE A 97 15.03 -2.62 -0.52
C ILE A 97 14.43 -1.84 -1.69
N VAL A 98 14.70 -2.27 -2.93
CA VAL A 98 14.17 -1.61 -4.14
C VAL A 98 12.65 -1.68 -4.15
N TYR A 99 12.06 -2.83 -3.82
CA TYR A 99 10.61 -3.00 -3.74
C TYR A 99 9.99 -2.02 -2.74
N HIS A 100 10.51 -1.97 -1.51
CA HIS A 100 9.98 -1.09 -0.46
C HIS A 100 10.07 0.40 -0.84
N VAL A 101 11.18 0.84 -1.44
CA VAL A 101 11.33 2.24 -1.90
C VAL A 101 10.32 2.60 -3.00
N LEU A 102 10.12 1.69 -3.96
CA LEU A 102 9.13 1.90 -5.03
C LEU A 102 7.70 1.90 -4.48
N LEU A 103 7.39 0.99 -3.57
CA LEU A 103 6.09 0.91 -2.91
C LEU A 103 5.78 2.18 -2.12
N VAL A 104 6.70 2.65 -1.28
CA VAL A 104 6.55 3.91 -0.53
C VAL A 104 6.33 5.08 -1.49
N THR A 105 7.09 5.16 -2.57
CA THR A 105 6.92 6.22 -3.59
C THR A 105 5.53 6.18 -4.21
N ALA A 106 5.07 4.98 -4.62
CA ALA A 106 3.74 4.80 -5.21
C ALA A 106 2.62 5.18 -4.22
N LEU A 107 2.76 4.82 -2.95
CA LEU A 107 1.81 5.15 -1.89
C LEU A 107 1.75 6.66 -1.62
N VAL A 108 2.89 7.35 -1.60
CA VAL A 108 2.95 8.82 -1.47
C VAL A 108 2.21 9.50 -2.63
N VAL A 109 2.45 9.05 -3.87
CA VAL A 109 1.77 9.60 -5.05
C VAL A 109 0.26 9.33 -4.98
N GLY A 110 -0.14 8.09 -4.68
CA GLY A 110 -1.55 7.71 -4.54
C GLY A 110 -2.28 8.52 -3.46
N LEU A 111 -1.64 8.71 -2.30
CA LEU A 111 -2.18 9.50 -1.19
C LEU A 111 -2.31 10.98 -1.56
N PHE A 112 -1.30 11.56 -2.20
CA PHE A 112 -1.35 12.95 -2.66
C PHE A 112 -2.49 13.18 -3.67
N VAL A 113 -2.66 12.27 -4.63
CA VAL A 113 -3.75 12.34 -5.60
C VAL A 113 -5.12 12.19 -4.92
N ALA A 114 -5.25 11.27 -3.95
CA ALA A 114 -6.48 11.10 -3.18
C ALA A 114 -6.84 12.37 -2.39
N ALA A 115 -5.90 12.91 -1.61
CA ALA A 115 -6.11 14.09 -0.77
C ALA A 115 -6.52 15.34 -1.58
N THR A 116 -5.97 15.49 -2.79
CA THR A 116 -6.28 16.62 -3.68
C THR A 116 -7.54 16.40 -4.54
N SER A 117 -8.21 15.24 -4.42
CA SER A 117 -9.44 14.96 -5.15
C SER A 117 -10.72 15.46 -4.45
N GLY A 118 -10.63 15.88 -3.18
CA GLY A 118 -11.75 16.37 -2.37
C GLY A 118 -11.91 17.91 -2.31
N THR A 119 -11.02 18.68 -2.93
CA THR A 119 -10.97 20.16 -2.83
C THR A 119 -11.53 20.88 -4.07
N GLY A 120 -12.61 20.37 -4.67
CA GLY A 120 -13.34 21.10 -5.72
C GLY A 120 -14.09 22.31 -5.14
N PRO A 121 -14.28 23.42 -5.89
CA PRO A 121 -15.00 24.57 -5.39
C PRO A 121 -16.42 24.18 -4.95
N SER A 122 -16.75 24.46 -3.68
CA SER A 122 -18.12 24.40 -3.18
C SER A 122 -18.94 25.46 -3.91
N SER A 123 -19.82 25.03 -4.81
CA SER A 123 -20.87 25.86 -5.37
C SER A 123 -22.05 25.88 -4.39
N ASP A 124 -21.87 26.59 -3.27
CA ASP A 124 -22.96 27.06 -2.41
C ASP A 124 -22.99 28.60 -2.47
#